data_AF-A0A7H4LUV2-F1
#
_entry.id   AF-A0A7H4LUV2-F1
#
_cell.length_a   1.000
_cell.length_b   1.000
_cell.length_c   1.000
_cell.angle_alpha   90.00
_cell.angle_beta   90.00
_cell.angle_gamma   90.00
#
_symmetry.space_group_name_H-M   'P 1'
#
loop_
_entity.id
_entity.type
_entity.pdbx_description
1 polymer ?
#
loop_
_entity_poly.entity_id
_entity_poly.type
_entity_poly.pdbx_seq_one_letter_code
_entity_poly.pdbx_strand_id
1 'polypeptide(L)'
;MMNLFANLISHYVEKETLVQQLRAANVALEMHSYTDELTGLPNRRSLFKHLAAQFSQAREQQRSVLLIFIDLDDFKAINDRFGHPCGDSFLIQIGERLAARVRSGDIVGRLGGDEFFNCRSGSRFSRPAGVISPRYVKRWRGSISLANTGLNYPAPVLG
;
A
#
# COMPACT_ATOMS: atom_id res chain seq x y z
N MET A 1 -5.43 -43.64 -38.91
CA MET A 1 -5.65 -43.59 -37.45
C MET A 1 -4.52 -42.84 -36.71
N MET A 2 -3.24 -43.14 -36.96
CA MET A 2 -2.09 -42.45 -36.32
C MET A 2 -2.07 -40.91 -36.46
N ASN A 3 -2.35 -40.36 -37.65
CA ASN A 3 -2.29 -38.90 -37.86
C ASN A 3 -3.31 -38.10 -37.04
N LEU A 4 -4.46 -38.70 -36.71
CA LEU A 4 -5.49 -38.02 -35.92
C LEU A 4 -5.04 -37.88 -34.45
N PHE A 5 -4.41 -38.92 -33.91
CA PHE A 5 -3.83 -38.91 -32.57
C PHE A 5 -2.65 -37.95 -32.47
N ALA A 6 -1.77 -37.91 -33.48
CA ALA A 6 -0.64 -36.98 -33.52
C ALA A 6 -1.10 -35.51 -33.53
N ASN A 7 -2.14 -35.18 -34.32
CA ASN A 7 -2.72 -33.84 -34.33
C ASN A 7 -3.41 -33.48 -33.01
N LEU A 8 -4.15 -34.41 -32.41
CA LEU A 8 -4.82 -34.17 -31.13
C LEU A 8 -3.82 -33.90 -29.99
N ILE A 9 -2.74 -34.69 -29.92
CA ILE A 9 -1.68 -34.51 -28.93
C ILE A 9 -0.96 -33.18 -29.15
N SER A 10 -0.62 -32.85 -30.40
CA SER A 10 0.03 -31.57 -30.72
C SER A 10 -0.83 -30.37 -30.32
N HIS A 11 -2.13 -30.41 -30.66
CA HIS A 11 -3.07 -29.36 -30.29
C HIS A 11 -3.29 -29.26 -28.77
N TYR A 12 -3.23 -30.38 -28.05
CA TYR A 12 -3.33 -30.38 -26.59
C TYR A 12 -2.09 -29.76 -25.94
N VAL A 13 -0.89 -30.09 -26.40
CA VAL A 13 0.38 -29.52 -25.92
C VAL A 13 0.47 -28.01 -26.22
N GLU A 14 0.07 -27.60 -27.42
CA GLU A 14 0.03 -26.19 -27.81
C GLU A 14 -0.94 -25.39 -26.94
N LYS A 15 -2.13 -25.93 -26.69
CA LYS A 15 -3.11 -25.34 -25.77
C LYS A 15 -2.57 -25.17 -24.35
N GLU A 16 -1.94 -26.20 -23.79
CA GLU A 16 -1.33 -26.12 -22.44
C GLU A 16 -0.23 -25.05 -22.39
N THR A 17 0.59 -24.95 -23.44
CA THR A 17 1.65 -23.95 -23.55
C THR A 17 1.07 -22.52 -23.57
N LEU A 18 0.02 -22.29 -24.36
CA LEU A 18 -0.70 -21.01 -24.42
C LEU A 18 -1.31 -20.63 -23.06
N VAL A 19 -1.92 -21.60 -22.35
CA VAL A 19 -2.48 -21.37 -21.02
C VAL A 19 -1.39 -21.00 -20.01
N GLN A 20 -0.22 -21.64 -20.06
CA GLN A 20 0.91 -21.28 -19.22
C GLN A 20 1.46 -19.88 -19.53
N GLN A 21 1.60 -19.53 -20.81
CA GLN A 21 2.03 -18.18 -21.22
C GLN A 21 1.05 -17.11 -20.77
N LEU A 22 -0.26 -17.35 -20.91
CA LEU A 22 -1.29 -16.43 -20.45
C LEU A 22 -1.24 -16.26 -18.92
N ARG A 23 -1.05 -17.35 -18.17
CA ARG A 23 -0.88 -17.27 -16.70
C ARG A 23 0.38 -16.50 -16.32
N ALA A 24 1.50 -16.75 -16.98
CA ALA A 24 2.75 -16.03 -16.73
C ALA A 24 2.63 -14.53 -17.07
N ALA A 25 1.99 -14.19 -18.18
CA ALA A 25 1.71 -12.82 -18.57
C ALA A 25 0.74 -12.13 -17.59
N ASN A 26 -0.31 -12.81 -17.14
CA ASN A 26 -1.21 -12.29 -16.11
C ASN A 26 -0.48 -12.05 -14.79
N VAL A 27 0.37 -12.99 -14.35
CA VAL A 27 1.21 -12.80 -13.17
C VAL A 27 2.16 -11.62 -13.37
N ALA A 28 2.79 -11.48 -14.55
CA ALA A 28 3.67 -10.35 -14.83
C ALA A 28 2.92 -9.00 -14.81
N LEU A 29 1.75 -8.91 -15.45
CA LEU A 29 0.88 -7.73 -15.43
C LEU A 29 0.39 -7.40 -14.01
N GLU A 30 0.01 -8.42 -13.25
CA GLU A 30 -0.34 -8.29 -11.84
C GLU A 30 0.83 -7.78 -10.98
N MET A 31 2.06 -8.09 -11.38
CA MET A 31 3.29 -7.62 -10.74
C MET A 31 3.72 -6.22 -11.20
N HIS A 32 3.06 -5.64 -12.20
CA HIS A 32 3.48 -4.39 -12.85
C HIS A 32 2.94 -3.10 -12.24
N SER A 33 2.17 -3.15 -11.15
CA SER A 33 1.89 -1.95 -10.38
C SER A 33 2.03 -2.23 -8.90
N TYR A 34 3.19 -1.89 -8.33
CA TYR A 34 3.43 -1.85 -6.88
C TYR A 34 3.29 -0.44 -6.30
N THR A 35 2.95 0.52 -7.15
CA THR A 35 2.80 1.93 -6.82
C THR A 35 1.37 2.37 -7.06
N ASP A 36 0.88 3.26 -6.22
CA ASP A 36 -0.36 3.99 -6.43
C ASP A 36 -0.10 5.06 -7.50
N GLU A 37 -0.86 5.05 -8.59
CA GLU A 37 -0.63 5.92 -9.74
C GLU A 37 -0.80 7.40 -9.41
N LEU A 38 -1.68 7.72 -8.45
CA LEU A 38 -1.94 9.10 -8.05
C LEU A 38 -0.80 9.64 -7.17
N THR A 39 -0.44 8.93 -6.10
CA THR A 39 0.47 9.42 -5.07
C THR A 39 1.93 8.98 -5.26
N GLY A 40 2.19 8.01 -6.14
CA GLY A 40 3.51 7.39 -6.32
C GLY A 40 3.97 6.51 -5.15
N LEU A 41 3.18 6.41 -4.08
CA LEU A 41 3.50 5.59 -2.92
C LEU A 41 3.30 4.10 -3.21
N PRO A 42 3.91 3.19 -2.43
CA PRO A 42 3.53 1.79 -2.40
C PRO A 42 2.01 1.62 -2.30
N ASN A 43 1.43 0.86 -3.23
CA ASN A 43 0.01 0.54 -3.15
C ASN A 43 -0.27 -0.56 -2.13
N ARG A 44 -1.55 -0.85 -1.90
CA ARG A 44 -2.00 -1.94 -1.01
C ARG A 44 -1.24 -3.24 -1.25
N ARG A 45 -1.11 -3.70 -2.49
CA ARG A 45 -0.41 -4.97 -2.81
C ARG A 45 1.05 -4.95 -2.37
N SER A 46 1.75 -3.85 -2.65
CA SER A 46 3.14 -3.64 -2.23
C SER A 46 3.28 -3.65 -0.71
N LEU A 47 2.40 -2.93 0.00
CA LEU A 47 2.38 -2.88 1.46
C LEU A 47 2.28 -4.26 2.09
N PHE A 48 1.32 -5.09 1.68
CA PHE A 48 1.14 -6.43 2.23
C PHE A 48 2.35 -7.34 1.96
N LYS A 49 2.97 -7.22 0.78
CA LYS A 49 4.21 -7.94 0.46
C LYS A 49 5.36 -7.53 1.39
N HIS A 50 5.53 -6.24 1.64
CA HIS A 50 6.58 -5.74 2.52
C HIS A 50 6.32 -6.05 4.00
N LEU A 51 5.06 -6.07 4.44
CA LEU A 51 4.69 -6.44 5.81
C LEU A 51 5.13 -7.86 6.17
N ALA A 52 4.93 -8.83 5.27
CA ALA A 52 5.37 -10.20 5.48
C ALA A 52 6.89 -10.28 5.72
N ALA A 53 7.68 -9.54 4.94
CA ALA A 53 9.13 -9.46 5.11
C ALA A 53 9.52 -8.80 6.45
N GLN A 54 8.86 -7.69 6.81
CA GLN A 54 9.10 -6.97 8.06
C GLN A 54 8.80 -7.82 9.29
N PHE A 55 7.71 -8.60 9.29
CA PHE A 55 7.40 -9.50 10.40
C PHE A 55 8.43 -10.61 10.57
N SER A 56 8.90 -11.20 9.46
CA SER A 56 9.96 -12.22 9.50
C SER A 56 11.25 -11.65 10.08
N GLN A 57 11.68 -10.47 9.60
CA GLN A 57 12.88 -9.79 10.10
C GLN A 57 12.73 -9.39 11.58
N ALA A 58 11.57 -8.87 11.98
CA ALA A 58 11.30 -8.48 13.35
C ALA A 58 11.33 -9.69 14.31
N ARG A 59 10.82 -10.86 13.87
CA ARG A 59 10.89 -12.10 14.62
C ARG A 59 12.34 -12.55 14.84
N GLU A 60 13.15 -12.55 13.79
CA GLU A 60 14.58 -12.92 13.86
C GLU A 60 15.36 -11.98 14.79
N GLN A 61 15.08 -10.67 14.71
CA GLN A 61 15.77 -9.65 15.50
C GLN A 61 15.18 -9.44 16.90
N GLN A 62 14.12 -10.19 17.26
CA GLN A 62 13.34 -10.01 18.48
C GLN A 62 12.90 -8.54 18.67
N ARG A 63 12.36 -7.92 17.62
CA ARG A 63 11.83 -6.55 17.61
C ARG A 63 10.33 -6.56 17.40
N SER A 64 9.66 -5.55 17.91
CA SER A 64 8.26 -5.27 17.57
C SER A 64 8.15 -4.64 16.19
N VAL A 65 6.98 -4.71 15.58
CA VAL A 65 6.60 -3.94 14.39
C VAL A 65 5.45 -3.02 14.80
N LEU A 66 5.54 -1.74 14.46
CA LEU A 66 4.46 -0.77 14.66
C LEU A 66 3.73 -0.56 13.34
N LEU A 67 2.43 -0.79 13.34
CA LEU A 67 1.54 -0.52 12.21
C LEU A 67 0.66 0.69 12.53
N ILE A 68 0.51 1.58 11.57
CA ILE A 68 -0.23 2.84 11.68
C ILE A 68 -1.17 2.89 10.48
N PHE A 69 -2.47 2.91 10.75
CA PHE A 69 -3.49 3.24 9.77
C PHE A 69 -3.83 4.72 9.90
N ILE A 70 -4.03 5.37 8.76
CA ILE A 70 -4.29 6.80 8.66
C ILE A 70 -5.48 6.94 7.72
N ASP A 71 -6.61 7.37 8.26
CA ASP A 71 -7.76 7.80 7.47
C ASP A 71 -7.76 9.34 7.39
N LEU A 72 -8.26 9.92 6.30
CA LEU A 72 -8.37 11.38 6.17
C LEU A 72 -9.83 11.80 6.40
N ASP A 73 -10.12 12.20 7.64
CA ASP A 73 -11.42 12.75 8.05
C ASP A 73 -11.99 13.75 7.01
N ASP A 74 -13.28 13.61 6.68
CA ASP A 74 -14.00 14.52 5.79
C ASP A 74 -13.39 14.70 4.38
N PHE A 75 -12.56 13.77 3.88
CA PHE A 75 -12.04 13.86 2.50
C PHE A 75 -13.15 13.95 1.45
N LYS A 76 -14.28 13.25 1.66
CA LYS A 76 -15.46 13.37 0.82
C LYS A 76 -15.99 14.80 0.75
N ALA A 77 -16.01 15.54 1.86
CA ALA A 77 -16.45 16.94 1.89
C ALA A 77 -15.51 17.85 1.08
N ILE A 78 -14.21 17.53 1.01
CA ILE A 78 -13.25 18.23 0.14
C ILE A 78 -13.62 18.01 -1.34
N ASN A 79 -13.88 16.75 -1.72
CA ASN A 79 -14.31 16.42 -3.09
C ASN A 79 -15.63 17.10 -3.46
N ASP A 80 -16.61 17.08 -2.54
CA ASP A 80 -17.93 17.65 -2.79
C ASP A 80 -17.87 19.19 -2.92
N ARG A 81 -16.96 19.85 -2.18
CA ARG A 81 -16.83 21.31 -2.16
C ARG A 81 -15.91 21.87 -3.25
N PHE A 82 -14.84 21.16 -3.59
CA PHE A 82 -13.77 21.66 -4.47
C PHE A 82 -13.52 20.80 -5.71
N GLY A 83 -14.26 19.69 -5.86
CA GLY A 83 -14.14 18.75 -6.97
C GLY A 83 -13.00 17.74 -6.79
N HIS A 84 -13.11 16.63 -7.53
CA HIS A 84 -12.11 15.55 -7.54
C HIS A 84 -10.67 16.00 -7.84
N PRO A 85 -10.39 16.91 -8.79
CA PRO A 85 -9.01 17.35 -9.04
C PRO A 85 -8.35 18.00 -7.82
N CYS A 86 -9.13 18.69 -6.99
CA CYS A 86 -8.64 19.28 -5.75
C CYS A 86 -8.35 18.19 -4.69
N GLY A 87 -9.25 17.21 -4.57
CA GLY A 87 -9.04 16.04 -3.72
C GLY A 87 -7.82 15.22 -4.12
N ASP A 88 -7.61 15.03 -5.42
CA ASP A 88 -6.44 14.34 -5.96
C ASP A 88 -5.14 15.07 -5.59
N SER A 89 -5.11 16.40 -5.77
CA SER A 89 -3.96 17.22 -5.34
C SER A 89 -3.73 17.13 -3.82
N PHE A 90 -4.80 17.09 -3.03
CA PHE A 90 -4.71 16.93 -1.59
C PHE A 90 -4.09 15.58 -1.20
N LEU A 91 -4.52 14.49 -1.83
CA LEU A 91 -3.97 13.14 -1.61
C LEU A 91 -2.49 13.06 -1.97
N ILE A 92 -2.08 13.67 -3.08
CA ILE A 92 -0.67 13.75 -3.48
C ILE A 92 0.16 14.43 -2.39
N GLN A 93 -0.27 15.61 -1.93
CA GLN A 93 0.45 16.37 -0.91
C GLN A 93 0.53 15.65 0.44
N ILE A 94 -0.54 14.94 0.83
CA ILE A 94 -0.52 14.08 2.01
C ILE A 94 0.50 12.96 1.83
N GLY A 95 0.48 12.28 0.68
CA GLY A 95 1.40 11.19 0.37
C GLY A 95 2.87 11.63 0.44
N GLU A 96 3.21 12.74 -0.21
CA GLU A 96 4.55 13.34 -0.17
C GLU A 96 4.98 13.68 1.26
N ARG A 97 4.09 14.29 2.05
CA ARG A 97 4.40 14.68 3.43
C ARG A 97 4.60 13.48 4.35
N LEU A 98 3.84 12.40 4.14
CA LEU A 98 4.02 11.15 4.87
C LEU A 98 5.35 10.50 4.49
N ALA A 99 5.68 10.43 3.20
CA ALA A 99 6.94 9.91 2.69
C ALA A 99 8.16 10.70 3.22
N ALA A 100 8.07 12.02 3.32
CA ALA A 100 9.14 12.86 3.85
C ALA A 100 9.43 12.64 5.35
N ARG A 101 8.51 12.01 6.10
CA ARG A 101 8.62 11.82 7.55
C ARG A 101 8.91 10.38 7.98
N VAL A 102 8.93 9.43 7.05
CA VAL A 102 9.33 8.06 7.34
C VAL A 102 10.86 7.94 7.44
N ARG A 103 11.34 7.07 8.34
CA ARG A 103 12.78 6.79 8.47
C ARG A 103 13.20 5.76 7.42
N SER A 104 14.50 5.66 7.18
CA SER A 104 15.05 4.56 6.38
C SER A 104 14.63 3.20 6.95
N GLY A 105 13.98 2.38 6.12
CA GLY A 105 13.46 1.05 6.49
C GLY A 105 12.01 1.05 7.00
N ASP A 106 11.41 2.22 7.26
CA ASP A 106 9.96 2.34 7.43
C ASP A 106 9.29 2.32 6.04
N ILE A 107 8.06 1.84 5.98
CA ILE A 107 7.26 1.77 4.74
C ILE A 107 6.03 2.64 4.93
N VAL A 108 5.74 3.50 3.97
CA VAL A 108 4.44 4.18 3.86
C VAL A 108 3.80 3.81 2.53
N GLY A 109 2.48 3.71 2.50
CA GLY A 109 1.74 3.43 1.27
C GLY A 109 0.29 3.88 1.36
N ARG A 110 -0.38 3.87 0.21
CA ARG A 110 -1.82 4.15 0.11
C ARG A 110 -2.58 2.84 -0.05
N LEU A 111 -3.61 2.63 0.78
CA LEU A 111 -4.46 1.44 0.73
C LEU A 111 -5.56 1.59 -0.33
N GLY A 112 -6.04 2.82 -0.52
CA GLY A 112 -7.07 3.20 -1.48
C GLY A 112 -7.88 4.39 -0.94
N GLY A 113 -8.58 5.12 -1.81
CA GLY A 113 -9.38 6.28 -1.36
C GLY A 113 -8.55 7.31 -0.60
N ASP A 114 -8.96 7.60 0.62
CA ASP A 114 -8.34 8.47 1.63
C ASP A 114 -7.43 7.74 2.62
N GLU A 115 -7.31 6.41 2.52
CA GLU A 115 -6.60 5.60 3.50
C GLU A 115 -5.11 5.43 3.18
N PHE A 116 -4.27 5.74 4.17
CA PHE A 116 -2.83 5.53 4.16
C PHE A 116 -2.39 4.58 5.27
N PHE A 117 -1.22 3.99 5.07
CA PHE A 117 -0.65 3.02 5.98
C PHE A 117 0.83 3.27 6.17
N ASN A 118 1.33 3.05 7.39
CA ASN A 118 2.74 3.13 7.71
C ASN A 118 3.17 1.97 8.60
N CYS A 119 4.25 1.28 8.21
CA CYS A 119 4.86 0.18 8.94
C CYS A 119 6.29 0.54 9.35
N ARG A 120 6.61 0.34 10.63
CA ARG A 120 7.89 0.75 11.22
C ARG A 120 8.47 -0.33 12.11
N SER A 121 9.80 -0.45 12.13
CA SER A 121 10.47 -1.31 13.09
C SER A 121 10.43 -0.70 14.50
N GLY A 122 9.89 -1.44 15.45
CA GLY A 122 9.74 -1.05 16.85
C GLY A 122 10.97 -1.38 17.71
N SER A 123 10.81 -1.27 19.03
CA SER A 123 11.86 -1.58 20.00
C SER A 123 12.09 -3.09 20.12
N ARG A 124 13.30 -3.49 20.56
CA ARG A 124 13.59 -4.86 20.96
C ARG A 124 12.64 -5.29 22.07
N PHE A 125 12.15 -6.51 21.95
CA PHE A 125 11.44 -7.20 23.01
C PHE A 125 12.42 -7.62 24.10
N SER A 126 12.09 -7.37 25.36
CA SER A 126 12.80 -7.95 26.51
C SER A 126 12.32 -9.37 26.86
N ARG A 127 11.21 -9.84 26.26
CA ARG A 127 10.68 -11.21 26.34
C ARG A 127 10.00 -11.60 25.02
N PRO A 128 10.05 -12.85 24.54
CA PRO A 128 9.38 -13.24 23.31
C PRO A 128 7.86 -13.06 23.50
N ALA A 129 7.27 -12.14 22.73
CA ALA A 129 5.87 -11.79 22.88
C ALA A 129 5.17 -11.82 21.53
N GLY A 130 4.21 -12.75 21.40
CA GLY A 130 3.09 -12.64 20.47
C GLY A 130 2.10 -11.58 20.96
N VAL A 131 2.56 -10.34 21.12
CA VAL A 131 1.73 -9.23 21.56
C VAL A 131 1.76 -8.15 20.48
N ILE A 132 0.70 -8.13 19.68
CA ILE A 132 0.27 -6.94 18.94
C ILE A 132 -0.14 -5.94 20.02
N SER A 133 0.74 -4.98 20.32
CA SER A 133 0.42 -3.93 21.27
C SER A 133 -0.49 -2.91 20.58
N PRO A 134 -1.71 -2.63 21.09
CA PRO A 134 -2.52 -1.53 20.62
C PRO A 134 -1.88 -0.22 21.12
N ARG A 135 -0.74 0.16 20.55
CA ARG A 135 -0.09 1.43 20.84
C ARG A 135 -0.54 2.47 19.84
N TYR A 136 -1.57 3.19 20.32
CA TYR A 136 -2.16 4.43 19.84
C TYR A 136 -1.22 5.34 19.05
N VAL A 137 -1.71 5.75 17.88
CA VAL A 137 -1.08 6.67 16.94
C VAL A 137 -1.09 8.09 17.52
N LYS A 138 0.04 8.79 17.39
CA LYS A 138 0.21 10.18 17.84
C LYS A 138 -0.33 11.13 16.76
N ARG A 139 -1.32 11.94 17.13
CA ARG A 139 -2.02 13.00 16.38
C ARG A 139 -1.13 13.74 15.36
N TRP A 140 -1.48 13.63 14.08
CA TRP A 140 -0.78 14.28 12.96
C TRP A 140 -1.33 15.68 12.71
N ARG A 141 -0.69 16.73 13.23
CA ARG A 141 -1.09 18.14 12.99
C ARG A 141 -0.23 18.81 11.91
N GLY A 142 -0.88 19.45 10.93
CA GLY A 142 -0.22 20.32 9.95
C GLY A 142 -1.22 20.99 8.99
N SER A 143 -1.01 22.26 8.68
CA SER A 143 -1.77 23.01 7.65
C SER A 143 -1.29 22.61 6.25
N ILE A 144 -2.19 22.56 5.27
CA ILE A 144 -1.89 22.32 3.86
C ILE A 144 -2.43 23.52 3.09
N SER A 145 -1.59 24.21 2.32
CA SER A 145 -2.08 25.26 1.43
C SER A 145 -2.32 24.64 0.06
N LEU A 146 -3.59 24.51 -0.30
CA LEU A 146 -3.99 24.21 -1.67
C LEU A 146 -3.94 25.53 -2.46
N ALA A 147 -3.56 25.47 -3.74
CA ALA A 147 -3.33 26.64 -4.58
C ALA A 147 -4.45 27.69 -4.45
N ASN A 148 -4.06 28.92 -4.11
CA ASN A 148 -4.88 30.13 -3.91
C ASN A 148 -5.98 30.14 -2.84
N THR A 149 -6.19 29.07 -2.08
CA THR A 149 -7.07 29.07 -0.90
C THR A 149 -6.46 28.20 0.20
N GLY A 150 -6.01 28.83 1.28
CA GLY A 150 -5.44 28.15 2.44
C GLY A 150 -6.49 27.28 3.14
N LEU A 151 -6.52 25.98 2.81
CA LEU A 151 -7.38 25.00 3.49
C LEU A 151 -6.71 24.56 4.80
N ASN A 152 -7.15 25.13 5.92
CA ASN A 152 -6.64 24.72 7.23
C ASN A 152 -7.27 23.37 7.63
N TYR A 153 -6.69 22.25 7.18
CA TYR A 153 -7.16 20.90 7.46
C TYR A 153 -6.75 20.46 8.87
N PRO A 154 -7.72 20.28 9.81
CA PRO A 154 -7.42 19.74 11.12
C PRO A 154 -7.15 18.23 10.98
N ALA A 155 -5.89 17.85 11.21
CA ALA A 155 -5.42 16.54 11.66
C ALA A 155 -6.49 15.44 11.87
N PRO A 156 -6.35 14.25 11.24
CA PRO A 156 -7.31 13.17 11.41
C PRO A 156 -7.38 12.66 12.86
N VAL A 157 -8.57 12.24 13.26
CA VAL A 157 -8.90 11.64 14.55
C VAL A 157 -9.08 10.13 14.34
N LEU A 158 -8.21 9.32 14.95
CA LEU A 158 -8.31 7.87 14.82
C LEU A 158 -9.56 7.31 15.52
N GLY A 159 -10.27 6.43 14.80
CA GLY A 159 -11.07 5.33 15.34
C GLY A 159 -10.24 4.06 15.57
#